data_AF-A0ABD5YYD1-F1
#
_entry.id   AF-A0ABD5YYD1-F1
#
_cell.length_a   1.000
_cell.length_b   1.000
_cell.length_c   1.000
_cell.angle_alpha   90.00
_cell.angle_beta   90.00
_cell.angle_gamma   90.00
#
_symmetry.space_group_name_H-M   'P 1'
#
loop_
_entity.id
_entity.type
_entity.pdbx_description
1 polymer ?
#
loop_
_entity_poly.entity_id
_entity_poly.type
_entity_poly.pdbx_seq_one_letter_code
_entity_poly.pdbx_strand_id
1 'polypeptide(L)' 'MYESAAETTLESLTESYTTESYDSNGILKAAAYNKPKGDYDECCIWGDYFYYEGLVRATSDWESYW' A
#
# COMPACT_ATOMS: atom_id res chain seq x y z
N MET A 1 3.36 -1.72 -20.48
CA MET A 1 2.00 -1.22 -20.17
C MET A 1 1.61 -1.56 -18.73
N TYR A 2 1.61 -2.83 -18.32
CA TYR A 2 1.26 -3.21 -16.95
C TYR A 2 2.29 -2.80 -15.89
N GLU A 3 3.58 -2.93 -16.19
CA GLU A 3 4.66 -2.47 -15.31
C GLU A 3 4.54 -0.98 -14.98
N SER A 4 4.48 -0.13 -16.00
CA SER A 4 4.25 1.32 -15.83
C SER A 4 2.96 1.63 -15.04
N ALA A 5 1.87 0.88 -15.24
CA ALA A 5 0.66 1.08 -14.44
C ALA A 5 0.85 0.69 -12.96
N ALA A 6 1.64 -0.35 -12.68
CA ALA A 6 1.99 -0.75 -11.32
C ALA A 6 2.89 0.31 -10.66
N GLU A 7 3.87 0.84 -11.37
CA GLU A 7 4.73 1.95 -10.90
C GLU A 7 3.91 3.19 -10.57
N THR A 8 3.01 3.62 -11.48
CA THR A 8 2.11 4.76 -11.22
C THR A 8 1.20 4.51 -10.01
N THR A 9 0.79 3.27 -9.78
CA THR A 9 0.00 2.92 -8.59
C THR A 9 0.84 3.07 -7.32
N LEU A 10 2.08 2.56 -7.30
CA LEU A 10 2.99 2.68 -6.16
C LEU A 10 3.38 4.13 -5.89
N GLU A 11 3.61 4.93 -6.93
CA GLU A 11 3.89 6.37 -6.83
C GLU A 11 2.71 7.10 -6.18
N SER A 12 1.49 6.89 -6.69
CA SER A 12 0.29 7.51 -6.12
C SER A 12 0.06 7.14 -4.64
N LEU A 13 0.28 5.87 -4.28
CA LEU A 13 0.21 5.42 -2.90
C LEU A 13 1.27 6.11 -2.03
N THR A 14 2.50 6.20 -2.52
CA THR A 14 3.62 6.83 -1.81
C THR A 14 3.35 8.30 -1.52
N GLU A 15 2.89 9.05 -2.53
CA GLU A 15 2.68 10.50 -2.44
C GLU A 15 1.47 10.90 -1.60
N SER A 16 0.36 10.14 -1.71
CA SER A 16 -0.93 10.59 -1.18
C SER A 16 -1.43 9.79 0.02
N TYR A 17 -1.03 8.52 0.14
CA TYR A 17 -1.64 7.57 1.08
C TYR A 17 -0.71 7.09 2.18
N THR A 18 0.58 7.41 2.13
CA THR A 18 1.48 7.07 3.23
C THR A 18 1.17 7.87 4.50
N THR A 19 1.56 7.28 5.61
CA THR A 19 1.43 7.83 6.96
C THR A 19 2.73 8.47 7.47
N GLU A 20 3.73 8.74 6.59
CA GLU A 20 5.05 9.25 6.98
C GLU A 20 5.00 10.48 7.90
N SER A 21 4.01 11.35 7.68
CA SER A 21 3.80 12.58 8.47
C SER A 21 2.76 12.45 9.60
N TYR A 22 2.37 11.23 9.98
CA TYR A 22 1.30 10.95 10.95
C TYR A 22 1.81 10.03 12.07
N ASP A 23 1.25 10.18 13.28
CA ASP A 23 1.43 9.20 14.35
C ASP A 23 0.54 7.98 14.07
N SER A 24 1.09 7.03 13.32
CA SER A 24 0.39 5.82 12.86
C SER A 24 1.27 4.58 13.03
N ASN A 25 0.62 3.43 13.23
CA ASN A 25 1.24 2.12 13.26
C ASN A 25 1.11 1.35 11.93
N GLY A 26 0.38 1.90 10.94
CA GLY A 26 0.28 1.37 9.59
C GLY A 26 1.01 2.24 8.58
N ILE A 27 1.35 1.69 7.42
CA ILE A 27 2.09 2.38 6.34
C ILE A 27 1.13 3.21 5.48
N LEU A 28 -0.04 2.65 5.14
CA LEU A 28 -1.05 3.27 4.31
C LEU A 28 -2.30 3.67 5.11
N LYS A 29 -2.85 4.84 4.80
CA LYS A 29 -4.13 5.35 5.32
C LYS A 29 -5.27 5.17 4.30
N ALA A 30 -6.48 5.57 4.68
CA ALA A 30 -7.68 5.57 3.82
C ALA A 30 -8.10 4.20 3.28
N ALA A 31 -7.72 3.10 3.95
CA ALA A 31 -8.20 1.78 3.59
C ALA A 31 -9.62 1.55 4.15
N ALA A 32 -10.31 0.57 3.59
CA ALA A 32 -11.63 0.16 4.05
C ALA A 32 -11.65 -1.35 4.30
N TYR A 33 -11.78 -1.75 5.56
CA TYR A 33 -11.82 -3.15 5.93
C TYR A 33 -13.17 -3.79 5.59
N ASN A 34 -14.25 -3.11 5.96
CA ASN A 34 -15.61 -3.61 5.79
C ASN A 34 -16.57 -2.46 5.48
N LYS A 35 -16.64 -2.10 4.19
CA LYS A 35 -17.48 -1.00 3.69
C LYS A 35 -18.95 -1.10 4.15
N PRO A 36 -19.63 -2.27 4.07
CA PRO A 36 -21.00 -2.40 4.59
C PRO A 36 -21.17 -2.07 6.08
N LYS A 37 -20.12 -2.23 6.89
CA LYS A 37 -20.15 -1.93 8.33
C LYS A 37 -19.73 -0.51 8.68
N GLY A 38 -19.26 0.28 7.72
CA GLY A 38 -18.76 1.62 7.98
C GLY A 38 -17.28 1.69 8.31
N ASP A 39 -16.53 0.58 8.16
CA ASP A 39 -15.11 0.53 8.49
C ASP A 39 -14.30 1.11 7.32
N TYR A 40 -14.13 2.42 7.34
CA TYR A 40 -13.39 3.25 6.39
C TYR A 40 -12.32 4.06 7.12
N ASP A 41 -11.36 4.58 6.35
CA ASP A 41 -10.28 5.44 6.85
C ASP A 41 -9.37 4.76 7.89
N GLU A 42 -9.21 3.45 7.72
CA GLU A 42 -8.38 2.62 8.58
C GLU A 42 -7.01 2.38 7.94
N CYS A 43 -6.05 1.96 8.77
CA CYS A 43 -4.88 1.25 8.28
C CYS A 43 -5.21 -0.24 8.15
N CYS A 44 -4.77 -0.88 7.08
CA CYS A 44 -5.07 -2.30 6.83
C CYS A 44 -3.77 -3.07 6.57
N ILE A 45 -3.48 -4.05 7.43
CA ILE A 45 -2.20 -4.77 7.41
C ILE A 45 -1.90 -5.48 6.09
N TRP A 46 -2.93 -5.96 5.37
CA TRP A 46 -2.74 -6.55 4.04
C TRP A 46 -2.41 -5.49 2.98
N GLY A 47 -2.95 -4.28 3.11
CA GLY A 47 -2.59 -3.15 2.23
C GLY A 47 -1.13 -2.77 2.41
N ASP A 48 -0.69 -2.65 3.66
CA ASP A 48 0.71 -2.36 4.00
C ASP A 48 1.66 -3.44 3.46
N TYR A 49 1.29 -4.72 3.63
CA TYR A 49 2.06 -5.85 3.09
C TYR A 49 2.22 -5.76 1.57
N PHE A 50 1.12 -5.64 0.81
CA PHE A 50 1.19 -5.64 -0.65
C PHE A 50 1.82 -4.38 -1.23
N TYR A 51 1.67 -3.23 -0.57
CA TYR A 51 2.38 -2.02 -0.95
C TYR A 51 3.89 -2.20 -0.79
N TYR A 52 4.33 -2.69 0.36
CA TYR A 52 5.76 -2.93 0.59
C TYR A 52 6.33 -4.02 -0.33
N GLU A 53 5.60 -5.11 -0.54
CA GLU A 53 5.97 -6.14 -1.52
C GLU A 53 6.12 -5.55 -2.93
N GLY A 54 5.19 -4.66 -3.33
CA GLY A 54 5.27 -3.95 -4.60
C GLY A 54 6.52 -3.09 -4.72
N LEU A 55 6.88 -2.34 -3.67
CA LEU A 55 8.13 -1.56 -3.64
C LEU A 55 9.37 -2.45 -3.75
N VAL A 56 9.41 -3.57 -3.03
CA VAL A 56 10.53 -4.52 -3.09
C VAL A 56 10.67 -5.08 -4.51
N ARG A 57 9.58 -5.52 -5.14
CA ARG A 57 9.59 -6.04 -6.51
C ARG A 57 10.00 -5.00 -7.55
N ALA A 58 9.67 -3.72 -7.33
CA ALA A 58 10.04 -2.63 -8.22
C ALA A 58 11.50 -2.20 -8.09
N THR A 59 12.13 -2.46 -6.94
CA THR A 59 13.47 -1.93 -6.61
C THR A 59 14.55 -3.00 -6.46
N SER A 60 14.16 -4.27 -6.34
CA SER A 60 15.05 -5.40 -6.05
C SER A 60 14.58 -6.67 -6.76
N ASP A 61 15.54 -7.53 -7.12
CA ASP A 61 15.25 -8.88 -7.59
C ASP A 61 14.99 -9.78 -6.37
N TRP A 62 13.71 -10.04 -6.09
CA TRP A 62 13.26 -10.75 -4.89
C TRP A 62 12.45 -11.99 -5.26
N GLU A 63 12.87 -13.14 -4.73
CA GLU A 63 12.10 -14.38 -4.80
C GLU A 63 10.94 -14.29 -3.80
N SER A 64 9.71 -14.26 -4.33
CA SER A 64 8.54 -14.11 -3.50
C SER A 64 8.32 -15.32 -2.59
N TYR A 65 7.73 -15.08 -1.43
CA TYR A 65 7.26 -16.15 -0.54
C TYR A 65 6.15 -17.01 -1.18
N TRP A 66 5.48 -16.50 -2.22
CA TRP A 66 4.35 -17.14 -2.91
C TRP A 66 4.58 -17.22 -4.42
#